data_AF-A0A843FU82-F1
#
_entry.id   AF-A0A843FU82-F1
#
_cell.length_a   1.000
_cell.length_b   1.000
_cell.length_c   1.000
_cell.angle_alpha   90.00
_cell.angle_beta   90.00
_cell.angle_gamma   90.00
#
_symmetry.space_group_name_H-M   'P 1'
#
loop_
_entity.id
_entity.type
_entity.pdbx_description
1 polymer ?
#
loop_
_entity_poly.entity_id
_entity_poly.type
_entity_poly.pdbx_seq_one_letter_code
_entity_poly.pdbx_strand_id
1 'polypeptide(L)'
;MTNQEIVSKLWNLCNILRDDGITYHQYVTELTYILFLKMAKETKTEDAIPEQYRWDKLTSYSGIELKKFYKELLAYLGENTKGRVREIYQGASSNIDEPKNLEKIIKSIDELDWYSAKEVGLGNLYEGLLEKNANEKKSGAGQYFTPRVLIDVMTRLIAPQVGERCNDPACGTFGFMISADNYVKSISDD
;
A
#
# COMPACT_ATOMS: atom_id res chain seq x y z
N MET A 1 1.03 17.05 -8.91
CA MET A 1 2.27 16.24 -8.83
C MET A 1 2.15 15.06 -9.77
N THR A 2 3.24 14.62 -10.41
CA THR A 2 3.25 13.39 -11.20
C THR A 2 3.30 12.16 -10.28
N ASN A 3 2.90 10.99 -10.80
CA ASN A 3 2.95 9.73 -10.06
C ASN A 3 4.37 9.45 -9.51
N GLN A 4 5.39 9.70 -10.34
CA GLN A 4 6.79 9.51 -9.99
C GLN A 4 7.26 10.43 -8.85
N GLU A 5 6.72 11.65 -8.74
CA GLU A 5 7.06 12.58 -7.66
C GLU A 5 6.53 12.08 -6.32
N ILE A 6 5.29 11.59 -6.28
CA ILE A 6 4.69 11.05 -5.05
C ILE A 6 5.37 9.73 -4.67
N VAL A 7 5.60 8.81 -5.61
CA VAL A 7 6.39 7.59 -5.36
C VAL A 7 7.77 7.94 -4.82
N SER A 8 8.42 8.97 -5.37
CA SER A 8 9.75 9.39 -4.90
C SER A 8 9.68 10.01 -3.51
N LYS A 9 8.66 10.80 -3.17
CA LYS A 9 8.44 11.32 -1.81
C LYS A 9 8.23 10.17 -0.83
N LEU A 10 7.33 9.24 -1.14
CA LEU A 10 7.06 8.06 -0.33
C LEU A 10 8.32 7.19 -0.19
N TRP A 11 9.12 7.03 -1.24
CA TRP A 11 10.38 6.32 -1.17
C TRP A 11 11.44 7.04 -0.31
N ASN A 12 11.48 8.36 -0.36
CA ASN A 12 12.42 9.12 0.46
C ASN A 12 12.10 9.02 1.95
N LEU A 13 10.85 8.76 2.32
CA LEU A 13 10.48 8.43 3.69
C LEU A 13 11.09 7.10 4.16
N CYS A 14 11.35 6.14 3.25
CA CYS A 14 12.09 4.91 3.59
C CYS A 14 13.47 5.21 4.17
N ASN A 15 14.15 6.22 3.63
CA ASN A 15 15.51 6.56 4.05
C ASN A 15 15.56 6.99 5.51
N ILE A 16 14.48 7.59 6.02
CA ILE A 16 14.36 7.99 7.43
C ILE A 16 14.31 6.74 8.32
N LEU A 17 13.56 5.72 7.92
CA LEU A 17 13.40 4.48 8.68
C LEU A 17 14.60 3.54 8.57
N ARG A 18 15.38 3.65 7.49
CA ARG A 18 16.59 2.85 7.33
C ARG A 18 17.61 3.10 8.45
N ASP A 19 17.67 4.33 8.94
CA ASP A 19 18.57 4.71 10.03
C ASP A 19 18.17 4.06 11.38
N ASP A 20 16.91 3.65 11.51
CA ASP A 20 16.38 2.89 12.66
C ASP A 20 16.56 1.36 12.50
N GLY A 21 17.24 0.90 11.46
CA GLY A 21 17.44 -0.53 11.19
C GLY A 21 16.25 -1.24 10.56
N ILE A 22 15.23 -0.48 10.11
CA ILE A 22 14.05 -1.03 9.44
C ILE A 22 14.42 -1.44 8.01
N THR A 23 14.10 -2.68 7.67
CA THR A 23 14.29 -3.21 6.32
C THR A 23 13.27 -2.65 5.34
N TYR A 24 13.57 -2.66 4.04
CA TYR A 24 12.63 -2.20 3.02
C TYR A 24 11.29 -2.96 3.04
N HIS A 25 11.31 -4.26 3.33
CA HIS A 25 10.09 -5.06 3.43
C HIS A 25 9.22 -4.57 4.59
N GLN A 26 9.81 -4.34 5.77
CA GLN A 26 9.10 -3.77 6.90
C GLN A 26 8.56 -2.38 6.58
N TYR A 27 9.34 -1.53 5.90
CA TYR A 27 8.88 -0.21 5.47
C TYR A 27 7.62 -0.28 4.60
N VAL A 28 7.62 -1.15 3.57
CA VAL A 28 6.47 -1.28 2.67
C VAL A 28 5.25 -1.73 3.48
N THR A 29 5.41 -2.68 4.41
CA THR A 29 4.34 -3.12 5.30
C THR A 29 3.79 -1.99 6.18
N GLU A 30 4.65 -1.19 6.82
CA GLU A 30 4.21 0.01 7.58
C GLU A 30 3.43 0.96 6.68
N LEU A 31 3.96 1.21 5.49
CA LEU A 31 3.36 2.13 4.55
C LEU A 31 1.99 1.63 4.08
N THR A 32 1.81 0.32 3.88
CA THR A 32 0.51 -0.29 3.56
C THR A 32 -0.53 0.01 4.62
N TYR A 33 -0.19 -0.16 5.90
CA TYR A 33 -1.11 0.11 7.00
C TYR A 33 -1.52 1.59 7.07
N ILE A 34 -0.56 2.50 6.91
CA ILE A 34 -0.80 3.94 7.02
C ILE A 34 -1.54 4.45 5.77
N LEU A 35 -1.11 4.03 4.58
CA LEU A 35 -1.74 4.41 3.32
C LEU A 35 -3.16 3.90 3.23
N PHE A 36 -3.47 2.69 3.70
CA PHE A 36 -4.84 2.18 3.65
C PHE A 36 -5.81 3.08 4.44
N LEU A 37 -5.43 3.51 5.65
CA LEU A 37 -6.23 4.45 6.45
C LEU A 37 -6.41 5.80 5.74
N LYS A 38 -5.32 6.35 5.21
CA LYS A 38 -5.38 7.63 4.48
C LYS A 38 -6.26 7.50 3.24
N MET A 39 -6.08 6.43 2.46
CA MET A 39 -6.90 6.16 1.28
C MET A 39 -8.37 6.03 1.64
N ALA A 40 -8.71 5.30 2.70
CA ALA A 40 -10.10 5.15 3.15
C ALA A 40 -10.76 6.50 3.46
N LYS A 41 -10.04 7.43 4.09
CA LYS A 41 -10.49 8.82 4.29
C LYS A 41 -10.67 9.54 2.96
N GLU A 42 -9.65 9.48 2.11
CA GLU A 42 -9.61 10.20 0.84
C GLU A 42 -10.70 9.73 -0.13
N THR A 43 -11.02 8.44 -0.15
CA THR A 43 -12.07 7.86 -1.01
C THR A 43 -13.44 7.80 -0.34
N LYS A 44 -13.58 8.29 0.91
CA LYS A 44 -14.80 8.22 1.71
C LYS A 44 -15.33 6.79 1.88
N THR A 45 -14.44 5.84 2.07
CA THR A 45 -14.74 4.41 2.28
C THR A 45 -14.34 3.93 3.67
N GLU A 46 -14.35 4.85 4.65
CA GLU A 46 -13.98 4.61 6.05
C GLU A 46 -15.09 3.96 6.89
N ASP A 47 -16.25 3.65 6.31
CA ASP A 47 -17.41 3.08 7.00
C ASP A 47 -17.10 1.74 7.69
N ALA A 48 -16.18 0.96 7.12
CA ALA A 48 -15.73 -0.31 7.70
C ALA A 48 -14.73 -0.13 8.86
N ILE A 49 -14.28 1.11 9.14
CA ILE A 49 -13.31 1.46 10.16
C ILE A 49 -14.04 2.24 11.27
N PRO A 50 -13.98 1.80 12.54
CA PRO A 50 -14.62 2.53 13.64
C PRO A 50 -14.08 3.95 13.76
N GLU A 51 -14.96 4.92 14.05
CA GLU A 51 -14.62 6.35 14.09
C GLU A 51 -13.40 6.68 14.94
N GLN A 52 -13.23 5.98 16.08
CA GLN A 52 -12.10 6.18 16.99
C GLN A 52 -10.74 5.71 16.43
N TYR A 53 -10.72 4.92 15.36
CA TYR A 53 -9.51 4.36 14.72
C TYR A 53 -9.32 4.87 13.28
N ARG A 54 -9.99 5.96 12.89
CA ARG A 54 -9.85 6.57 11.57
C ARG A 54 -8.63 7.50 11.49
N TRP A 55 -8.29 7.89 10.25
CA TRP A 55 -7.14 8.75 9.96
C TRP A 55 -7.10 10.03 10.80
N ASP A 56 -8.23 10.72 10.93
CA ASP A 56 -8.28 11.99 11.67
C ASP A 56 -7.97 11.84 13.17
N LYS A 57 -8.30 10.68 13.74
CA LYS A 57 -7.92 10.34 15.12
C LYS A 57 -6.43 10.07 15.20
N LEU A 58 -5.87 9.30 14.26
CA LEU A 58 -4.43 9.04 14.19
C LEU A 58 -3.62 10.35 14.13
N THR A 59 -4.01 11.31 13.27
CA THR A 59 -3.30 12.58 13.13
C THR A 59 -3.48 13.55 14.30
N SER A 60 -4.40 13.27 15.22
CA SER A 60 -4.62 14.09 16.42
C SER A 60 -3.61 13.81 17.54
N TYR A 61 -2.88 12.69 17.47
CA TYR A 61 -1.84 12.32 18.43
C TYR A 61 -0.45 12.70 17.93
N SER A 62 0.50 12.86 18.85
CA SER A 62 1.92 13.10 18.56
C SER A 62 2.83 12.36 19.54
N GLY A 63 4.11 12.24 19.18
CA GLY A 63 5.13 11.62 20.02
C GLY A 63 4.75 10.23 20.56
N ILE A 64 4.98 10.00 21.85
CA ILE A 64 4.77 8.69 22.49
C ILE A 64 3.29 8.26 22.44
N GLU A 65 2.35 9.20 22.59
CA GLU A 65 0.92 8.89 22.53
C GLU A 65 0.51 8.44 21.13
N LEU A 66 1.09 9.03 20.08
CA LEU A 66 0.89 8.55 18.71
C LEU A 66 1.38 7.11 18.54
N LYS A 67 2.58 6.79 19.03
CA LYS A 67 3.11 5.42 18.95
C LYS A 67 2.22 4.42 19.69
N LYS A 68 1.74 4.79 20.89
CA LYS A 68 0.85 3.95 21.68
C LYS A 68 -0.49 3.73 20.98
N PHE A 69 -1.11 4.80 20.50
CA PHE A 69 -2.37 4.75 19.78
C PHE A 69 -2.26 3.96 18.48
N TYR A 70 -1.18 4.14 17.71
CA TYR A 70 -0.97 3.39 16.47
C TYR A 70 -0.87 1.88 16.73
N LYS A 71 -0.18 1.45 17.78
CA LYS A 71 -0.14 0.02 18.17
C LYS A 71 -1.51 -0.53 18.54
N GLU A 72 -2.29 0.23 19.31
CA GLU A 72 -3.66 -0.14 19.66
C GLU A 72 -4.55 -0.24 18.41
N LEU A 73 -4.45 0.74 17.52
CA LEU A 73 -5.18 0.78 16.26
C LEU A 73 -4.90 -0.47 15.42
N LEU A 74 -3.62 -0.83 15.21
CA LEU A 74 -3.25 -2.00 14.40
C LEU A 74 -3.86 -3.29 14.99
N ALA A 75 -3.74 -3.48 16.31
CA ALA A 75 -4.30 -4.64 17.00
C ALA A 75 -5.83 -4.67 16.87
N TYR A 76 -6.50 -3.54 17.12
CA TYR A 76 -7.96 -3.46 17.03
C TYR A 76 -8.44 -3.80 15.62
N LEU A 77 -7.84 -3.21 14.58
CA LEU A 77 -8.25 -3.45 13.20
C LEU A 77 -8.04 -4.92 12.79
N GLY A 78 -6.96 -5.55 13.24
CA GLY A 78 -6.68 -6.97 12.95
C GLY A 78 -7.58 -7.98 13.68
N GLU A 79 -8.10 -7.63 14.86
CA GLU A 79 -8.82 -8.56 15.73
C GLU A 79 -10.34 -8.33 15.75
N ASN A 80 -10.78 -7.08 15.67
CA ASN A 80 -12.15 -6.67 15.98
C ASN A 80 -12.97 -6.18 14.76
N THR A 81 -12.34 -6.07 13.58
CA THR A 81 -13.05 -5.71 12.34
C THR A 81 -13.40 -6.94 11.50
N LYS A 82 -14.03 -6.73 10.34
CA LYS A 82 -14.46 -7.80 9.43
C LYS A 82 -14.10 -7.45 7.98
N GLY A 83 -14.11 -8.47 7.12
CA GLY A 83 -13.84 -8.33 5.69
C GLY A 83 -12.44 -7.80 5.42
N ARG A 84 -12.32 -6.96 4.37
CA ARG A 84 -11.05 -6.45 3.85
C ARG A 84 -10.18 -5.73 4.89
N VAL A 85 -10.79 -5.00 5.83
CA VAL A 85 -10.04 -4.32 6.90
C VAL A 85 -9.31 -5.38 7.74
N ARG A 86 -10.02 -6.40 8.21
CA ARG A 86 -9.40 -7.47 8.99
C ARG A 86 -8.32 -8.20 8.21
N GLU A 87 -8.56 -8.51 6.93
CA GLU A 87 -7.58 -9.20 6.07
C GLU A 87 -6.27 -8.42 5.92
N ILE A 88 -6.32 -7.09 5.87
CA ILE A 88 -5.13 -6.23 5.78
C ILE A 88 -4.39 -6.15 7.11
N TYR A 89 -5.12 -6.02 8.23
CA TYR A 89 -4.52 -5.78 9.55
C TYR A 89 -4.32 -7.04 10.40
N GLN A 90 -4.67 -8.23 9.89
CA GLN A 90 -4.53 -9.47 10.65
C GLN A 90 -3.06 -9.72 11.00
N GLY A 91 -2.75 -9.75 12.30
CA GLY A 91 -1.37 -9.90 12.78
C GLY A 91 -0.49 -8.67 12.52
N ALA A 92 -1.08 -7.51 12.20
CA ALA A 92 -0.33 -6.29 11.99
C ALA A 92 0.39 -5.86 13.27
N SER A 93 1.67 -5.53 13.12
CA SER A 93 2.50 -4.97 14.17
C SER A 93 3.43 -3.93 13.55
N SER A 94 3.79 -2.91 14.33
CA SER A 94 4.74 -1.89 13.86
C SER A 94 6.16 -2.19 14.30
N ASN A 95 7.09 -2.02 13.36
CA ASN A 95 8.53 -2.05 13.53
C ASN A 95 9.12 -0.65 13.78
N ILE A 96 8.29 0.41 13.77
CA ILE A 96 8.76 1.78 14.00
C ILE A 96 8.88 2.04 15.49
N ASP A 97 10.11 2.10 15.97
CA ASP A 97 10.39 2.32 17.38
C ASP A 97 10.49 3.78 17.78
N GLU A 98 11.09 4.64 16.95
CA GLU A 98 11.24 6.05 17.26
C GLU A 98 9.92 6.81 17.00
N PRO A 99 9.25 7.38 18.05
CA PRO A 99 7.98 8.07 17.86
C PRO A 99 8.07 9.26 16.90
N LYS A 100 9.21 9.96 16.86
CA LYS A 100 9.42 11.07 15.92
C LYS A 100 9.38 10.63 14.47
N ASN A 101 9.87 9.43 14.16
CA ASN A 101 9.88 8.91 12.80
C ASN A 101 8.49 8.47 12.35
N LEU A 102 7.72 7.82 13.24
CA LEU A 102 6.30 7.52 13.00
C LEU A 102 5.51 8.80 12.71
N GLU A 103 5.66 9.82 13.56
CA GLU A 103 4.98 11.10 13.39
C GLU A 103 5.36 11.78 12.06
N LYS A 104 6.64 11.77 11.71
CA LYS A 104 7.14 12.34 10.46
C LYS A 104 6.54 11.65 9.24
N ILE A 105 6.40 10.32 9.26
CA ILE A 105 5.78 9.57 8.16
C ILE A 105 4.31 9.92 8.03
N ILE A 106 3.56 9.86 9.12
CA ILE A 106 2.12 10.15 9.11
C ILE A 106 1.85 11.56 8.61
N LYS A 107 2.59 12.57 9.10
CA LYS A 107 2.49 13.95 8.61
C LYS A 107 2.85 14.08 7.14
N SER A 108 3.95 13.46 6.72
CA SER A 108 4.39 13.52 5.32
C SER A 108 3.37 12.91 4.37
N ILE A 109 2.68 11.84 4.79
CA ILE A 109 1.58 11.21 4.04
C ILE A 109 0.34 12.09 4.03
N ASP A 110 0.01 12.75 5.15
CA ASP A 110 -1.14 13.65 5.22
C ASP A 110 -0.99 14.87 4.29
N GLU A 111 0.23 15.38 4.16
CA GLU A 111 0.61 16.53 3.32
C GLU A 111 0.70 16.23 1.82
N LEU A 112 0.57 14.96 1.40
CA LEU A 112 0.56 14.63 -0.02
C LEU A 112 -0.68 15.19 -0.73
N ASP A 113 -0.52 15.52 -2.01
CA ASP A 113 -1.63 15.95 -2.85
C ASP A 113 -2.44 14.73 -3.31
N TRP A 114 -3.44 14.38 -2.51
CA TRP A 114 -4.33 13.25 -2.76
C TRP A 114 -5.35 13.51 -3.87
N TYR A 115 -5.58 14.77 -4.25
CA TYR A 115 -6.44 15.09 -5.38
C TYR A 115 -5.79 14.61 -6.68
N SER A 116 -4.54 15.01 -6.93
CA SER A 116 -3.74 14.51 -8.06
C SER A 116 -3.57 12.99 -8.01
N ALA A 117 -3.37 12.43 -6.82
CA ALA A 117 -3.19 10.98 -6.64
C ALA A 117 -4.44 10.16 -7.03
N LYS A 118 -5.64 10.70 -6.79
CA LYS A 118 -6.92 10.05 -7.18
C LYS A 118 -7.08 10.00 -8.69
N GLU A 119 -6.81 11.11 -9.39
CA GLU A 119 -6.94 11.17 -10.86
C GLU A 119 -6.00 10.20 -11.58
N VAL A 120 -4.81 9.96 -11.02
CA VAL A 120 -3.79 9.09 -11.61
C VAL A 120 -3.95 7.62 -11.20
N GLY A 121 -4.74 7.34 -10.17
CA GLY A 121 -4.98 6.01 -9.63
C GLY A 121 -4.03 5.64 -8.49
N LEU A 122 -4.57 5.54 -7.28
CA LEU A 122 -3.84 5.22 -6.05
C LEU A 122 -3.16 3.84 -6.08
N GLY A 123 -3.71 2.89 -6.84
CA GLY A 123 -3.07 1.59 -7.08
C GLY A 123 -1.73 1.73 -7.80
N ASN A 124 -1.62 2.63 -8.77
CA ASN A 124 -0.39 2.85 -9.54
C ASN A 124 0.74 3.42 -8.65
N LEU A 125 0.39 4.21 -7.63
CA LEU A 125 1.35 4.72 -6.65
C LEU A 125 1.98 3.58 -5.84
N TYR A 126 1.14 2.71 -5.31
CA TYR A 126 1.58 1.57 -4.52
C TYR A 126 2.37 0.57 -5.37
N GLU A 127 1.92 0.32 -6.59
CA GLU A 127 2.64 -0.48 -7.59
C GLU A 127 4.04 0.07 -7.89
N GLY A 128 4.17 1.38 -8.10
CA GLY A 128 5.48 2.02 -8.32
C GLY A 128 6.43 1.88 -7.13
N LEU A 129 5.90 1.86 -5.90
CA LEU A 129 6.70 1.59 -4.70
C LEU A 129 7.16 0.13 -4.64
N LEU A 130 6.29 -0.82 -4.99
CA LEU A 130 6.64 -2.24 -5.06
C LEU A 130 7.71 -2.50 -6.12
N GLU A 131 7.57 -1.90 -7.29
CA GLU A 131 8.57 -1.99 -8.37
C GLU A 131 9.92 -1.43 -7.91
N LYS A 132 9.93 -0.26 -7.26
CA LYS A 132 11.17 0.33 -6.74
C LYS A 132 11.84 -0.54 -5.68
N ASN A 133 11.05 -1.15 -4.79
CA ASN A 133 11.54 -2.10 -3.80
C ASN A 133 12.08 -3.38 -4.45
N ALA A 134 11.42 -3.91 -5.48
CA ALA A 134 11.84 -5.10 -6.19
C ALA A 134 13.17 -4.93 -6.95
N ASN A 135 13.38 -3.73 -7.51
CA ASN A 135 14.62 -3.39 -8.23
C ASN A 135 15.82 -3.12 -7.30
N GLU A 136 15.58 -2.88 -6.01
CA GLU A 136 16.64 -2.69 -5.02
C GLU A 136 17.31 -4.03 -4.69
N LYS A 137 18.51 -4.29 -5.26
CA LYS A 137 19.22 -5.58 -5.12
C LYS A 137 19.42 -6.07 -3.68
N LYS A 138 19.50 -5.15 -2.71
CA LYS A 138 19.72 -5.48 -1.29
C LYS A 138 18.43 -5.86 -0.55
N SER A 139 17.25 -5.62 -1.13
CA SER A 139 15.97 -5.88 -0.47
C SER A 139 15.57 -7.36 -0.48
N GLY A 140 16.04 -8.13 -1.47
CA GLY A 140 15.55 -9.49 -1.73
C GLY A 140 14.10 -9.56 -2.23
N ALA A 141 13.41 -8.41 -2.37
CA ALA A 141 12.00 -8.34 -2.72
C ALA A 141 11.71 -8.72 -4.18
N GLY A 142 12.73 -8.72 -5.04
CA GLY A 142 12.61 -9.11 -6.45
C GLY A 142 12.02 -10.51 -6.66
N GLN A 143 12.11 -11.41 -5.67
CA GLN A 143 11.51 -12.74 -5.76
C GLN A 143 9.97 -12.74 -5.81
N TYR A 144 9.32 -11.64 -5.39
CA TYR A 144 7.87 -11.49 -5.36
C TYR A 144 7.32 -10.63 -6.51
N PHE A 145 8.21 -10.17 -7.40
CA PHE A 145 7.88 -9.21 -8.44
C PHE A 145 8.24 -9.75 -9.83
N THR A 146 7.44 -9.38 -10.82
CA THR A 146 7.71 -9.68 -12.23
C THR A 146 7.57 -8.38 -13.03
N PRO A 147 8.54 -8.03 -13.91
CA PRO A 147 8.49 -6.80 -14.70
C PRO A 147 7.17 -6.65 -15.45
N ARG A 148 6.52 -5.49 -15.32
CA ARG A 148 5.17 -5.27 -15.86
C ARG A 148 5.10 -5.43 -17.38
N VAL A 149 6.14 -5.01 -18.09
CA VAL A 149 6.26 -5.23 -19.55
C VAL A 149 6.21 -6.73 -19.90
N LEU A 150 6.84 -7.60 -19.11
CA LEU A 150 6.80 -9.04 -19.34
C LEU A 150 5.39 -9.60 -19.07
N ILE A 151 4.79 -9.19 -17.96
CA ILE A 151 3.41 -9.56 -17.62
C ILE A 151 2.46 -9.17 -18.76
N ASP A 152 2.51 -7.94 -19.24
CA ASP A 152 1.60 -7.43 -20.26
C ASP A 152 1.77 -8.16 -21.60
N VAL A 153 3.02 -8.48 -21.99
CA VAL A 153 3.26 -9.30 -23.18
C VAL A 153 2.65 -10.68 -23.01
N MET A 154 2.86 -11.34 -21.86
CA MET A 154 2.29 -12.66 -21.59
C MET A 154 0.76 -12.62 -21.57
N THR A 155 0.15 -11.65 -20.90
CA THR A 155 -1.30 -11.47 -20.85
C THR A 155 -1.88 -11.28 -22.26
N ARG A 156 -1.25 -10.44 -23.10
CA ARG A 156 -1.71 -10.22 -24.48
C ARG A 156 -1.62 -11.46 -25.36
N LEU A 157 -0.62 -12.32 -25.13
CA LEU A 157 -0.46 -13.58 -25.86
C LEU A 157 -1.45 -14.65 -25.40
N ILE A 158 -1.72 -14.71 -24.09
CA ILE A 158 -2.74 -15.61 -23.52
C ILE A 158 -4.15 -15.16 -23.92
N ALA A 159 -4.37 -13.83 -24.02
CA ALA A 159 -5.63 -13.21 -24.41
C ALA A 159 -6.84 -13.75 -23.61
N PRO A 160 -6.88 -13.56 -22.28
CA PRO A 160 -8.00 -14.05 -21.47
C PRO A 160 -9.33 -13.41 -21.91
N GLN A 161 -10.42 -14.17 -21.81
CA GLN A 161 -11.76 -13.78 -22.25
C GLN A 161 -12.72 -13.57 -21.08
N VAL A 162 -13.79 -12.81 -21.33
CA VAL A 162 -14.88 -12.61 -20.36
C VAL A 162 -15.47 -13.96 -19.95
N GLY A 163 -15.61 -14.19 -18.64
CA GLY A 163 -16.16 -15.41 -18.07
C GLY A 163 -15.14 -16.54 -17.85
N GLU A 164 -13.91 -16.39 -18.33
CA GLU A 164 -12.85 -17.34 -18.02
C GLU A 164 -12.35 -17.21 -16.57
N ARG A 165 -11.79 -18.30 -16.04
CA ARG A 165 -11.19 -18.32 -14.70
C ARG A 165 -9.68 -18.33 -14.81
N CYS A 166 -9.04 -17.26 -14.35
CA CYS A 166 -7.59 -17.18 -14.23
C CYS A 166 -7.13 -17.65 -12.85
N ASN A 167 -5.93 -18.24 -12.79
CA ASN A 167 -5.27 -18.62 -11.54
C ASN A 167 -3.77 -18.37 -11.65
N ASP A 168 -3.18 -17.80 -10.61
CA ASP A 168 -1.73 -17.66 -10.44
C ASP A 168 -1.33 -18.25 -9.08
N PRO A 169 -0.76 -19.47 -9.05
CA PRO A 169 -0.42 -20.15 -7.80
C PRO A 169 0.79 -19.52 -7.09
N ALA A 170 1.50 -18.57 -7.71
CA ALA A 170 2.65 -17.87 -7.16
C ALA A 170 2.51 -16.36 -7.37
N CYS A 171 1.31 -15.83 -7.12
CA CYS A 171 0.88 -14.51 -7.58
C CYS A 171 1.72 -13.31 -7.09
N GLY A 172 2.51 -13.44 -6.03
CA GLY A 172 3.36 -12.36 -5.52
C GLY A 172 2.56 -11.08 -5.30
N THR A 173 2.91 -10.02 -6.03
CA THR A 173 2.21 -8.71 -6.03
C THR A 173 0.89 -8.68 -6.81
N PHE A 174 0.40 -9.84 -7.28
CA PHE A 174 -0.84 -10.02 -8.04
C PHE A 174 -0.84 -9.41 -9.47
N GLY A 175 0.36 -9.12 -10.01
CA GLY A 175 0.51 -8.41 -11.28
C GLY A 175 -0.15 -9.07 -12.50
N PHE A 176 -0.08 -10.41 -12.61
CA PHE A 176 -0.74 -11.13 -13.72
C PHE A 176 -2.25 -10.98 -13.71
N MET A 177 -2.88 -11.09 -12.53
CA MET A 177 -4.33 -10.99 -12.41
C MET A 177 -4.82 -9.56 -12.66
N ILE A 178 -4.06 -8.55 -12.23
CA ILE A 178 -4.35 -7.14 -12.55
C ILE A 178 -4.24 -6.89 -14.06
N SER A 179 -3.18 -7.38 -14.71
CA SER A 179 -3.00 -7.25 -16.16
C SER A 179 -4.11 -7.98 -16.93
N ALA A 180 -4.51 -9.17 -16.49
CA ALA A 180 -5.61 -9.93 -17.09
C ALA A 180 -6.96 -9.20 -16.97
N ASP A 181 -7.30 -8.68 -15.78
CA ASP A 181 -8.51 -7.87 -15.55
C ASP A 181 -8.54 -6.63 -16.47
N ASN A 182 -7.44 -5.90 -16.54
CA ASN A 182 -7.31 -4.74 -17.43
C ASN A 182 -7.43 -5.12 -18.92
N TYR A 183 -6.85 -6.24 -19.33
CA TYR A 183 -6.96 -6.74 -20.71
C TYR A 183 -8.42 -7.03 -21.07
N VAL A 184 -9.13 -7.78 -20.24
CA VAL A 184 -10.54 -8.13 -20.47
C VAL A 184 -11.42 -6.87 -20.56
N LYS A 185 -11.24 -5.92 -19.64
CA LYS A 185 -11.92 -4.62 -19.67
C LYS A 185 -11.58 -3.76 -20.89
N SER A 186 -10.42 -3.96 -21.51
CA SER A 186 -10.05 -3.21 -22.72
C SER A 186 -10.70 -3.72 -24.00
N ILE A 187 -11.22 -4.96 -23.97
CA ILE A 187 -11.85 -5.62 -25.12
C ILE A 187 -13.35 -5.87 -24.92
N SER A 188 -13.92 -5.43 -23.80
CA SER A 188 -15.34 -5.55 -23.48
C SER A 188 -15.84 -4.27 -22.80
N ASP A 189 -17.09 -3.90 -23.09
CA ASP A 189 -17.76 -2.71 -22.53
C ASP A 189 -18.57 -3.03 -21.25
N ASP A 190 -18.46 -4.26 -20.73
CA ASP A 190 -19.15 -4.76 -19.53
C ASP A 190 -18.38 -4.46 -18.23
#